data_AF-G3JAM5-F1
#
_entry.id   AF-G3JAM5-F1
#
_cell.length_a   1.000
_cell.length_b   1.000
_cell.length_c   1.000
_cell.angle_alpha   90.00
_cell.angle_beta   90.00
_cell.angle_gamma   90.00
#
_symmetry.space_group_name_H-M   'P 1'
#
loop_
_entity.id
_entity.type
_entity.pdbx_description
1 polymer ?
#
loop_
_entity_poly.entity_id
_entity_poly.type
_entity_poly.pdbx_seq_one_letter_code
_entity_poly.pdbx_strand_id
1 'polypeptide(L)'
;MPNSCQELRDALAQCLQESDCVMVQRNQAADCLREPLSATLPTKCQQLKKGYGDCKRGMVDMRKRFRGNMPAAYKSESSNGPRATDGGGGGDKGYQLYAGSSAFGGVVKETSGNEPVAPDWRDLENERYRAEQAALAAANRK
;
A
#
# COMPACT_ATOMS: atom_id res chain seq x y z
N MET A 1 11.84 3.16 16.15
CA MET A 1 11.70 2.67 14.75
C MET A 1 11.67 1.14 14.82
N PRO A 2 10.57 0.47 14.45
CA PRO A 2 10.45 -0.97 14.63
C PRO A 2 11.52 -1.67 13.79
N ASN A 3 12.44 -2.33 14.48
CA ASN A 3 13.63 -2.92 13.88
C ASN A 3 13.27 -4.23 13.15
N SER A 4 13.41 -4.19 11.83
CA SER A 4 14.18 -5.22 11.12
C SER A 4 13.74 -6.70 11.26
N CYS A 5 12.45 -7.02 11.29
CA CYS A 5 11.95 -8.41 11.31
C CYS A 5 12.20 -9.21 12.60
N GLN A 6 12.52 -8.55 13.73
CA GLN A 6 12.76 -9.24 15.00
C GLN A 6 11.51 -9.98 15.47
N GLU A 7 10.35 -9.33 15.46
CA GLU A 7 9.08 -9.94 15.85
C GLU A 7 8.72 -11.19 15.01
N LEU A 8 9.01 -11.16 13.70
CA LEU A 8 8.81 -12.30 12.82
C LEU A 8 9.79 -13.43 13.11
N ARG A 9 11.02 -13.11 13.51
CA ARG A 9 12.01 -14.11 13.92
C ARG A 9 11.60 -14.78 15.22
N ASP A 10 11.14 -14.01 16.19
CA ASP A 10 10.74 -14.52 17.50
C ASP A 10 9.48 -15.38 17.40
N ALA A 11 8.48 -14.93 16.64
CA ALA A 11 7.29 -15.73 16.35
C ALA A 11 7.63 -17.03 15.60
N LEU A 12 8.57 -16.99 14.65
CA LEU A 12 9.01 -18.18 13.93
C LEU A 12 9.79 -19.14 14.84
N ALA A 13 10.63 -18.62 15.74
CA ALA A 13 11.34 -19.43 16.72
C ALA A 13 10.38 -20.15 17.67
N GLN A 14 9.37 -19.45 18.18
CA GLN A 14 8.30 -20.05 19.00
C GLN A 14 7.55 -21.14 18.22
N CYS A 15 7.17 -20.86 16.97
CA CYS A 15 6.47 -21.84 16.14
C CYS A 15 7.30 -23.12 15.90
N LEU A 16 8.62 -22.98 15.69
CA LEU A 16 9.51 -24.12 15.52
C LEU A 16 9.68 -24.92 16.82
N GLN A 17 9.74 -24.26 17.98
CA GLN A 17 9.79 -24.92 19.29
C GLN A 17 8.53 -25.74 19.59
N GLU A 18 7.37 -25.30 19.11
CA GLU A 18 6.10 -26.04 19.24
C GLU A 18 5.95 -27.16 18.19
N SER A 19 6.71 -27.11 17.10
CA SER A 19 6.54 -28.03 15.98
C SER A 19 7.16 -29.41 16.20
N ASP A 20 6.54 -30.43 15.63
CA ASP A 20 7.00 -31.83 15.71
C ASP A 20 8.40 -32.04 15.12
N CYS A 21 8.83 -31.20 14.17
CA CYS A 21 10.15 -31.29 13.57
C CYS A 21 11.28 -31.09 14.60
N VAL A 22 11.08 -30.21 15.58
CA VAL A 22 12.07 -29.95 16.65
C VAL A 22 11.74 -30.81 17.89
N MET A 23 10.47 -30.91 18.26
CA MET A 23 10.06 -31.62 19.49
C MET A 23 10.17 -33.15 19.38
N VAL A 24 9.67 -33.71 18.27
CA VAL A 24 9.59 -35.17 18.08
C VAL A 24 10.81 -35.68 17.31
N GLN A 25 11.10 -35.08 16.16
CA GLN A 25 12.18 -35.54 15.28
C GLN A 25 13.57 -35.04 15.71
N ARG A 26 13.65 -34.08 16.64
CA ARG A 26 14.89 -33.51 17.18
C ARG A 26 15.85 -32.97 16.13
N ASN A 27 15.31 -32.51 15.00
CA ASN A 27 16.10 -31.85 13.97
C ASN A 27 16.52 -30.45 14.45
N GLN A 28 17.60 -29.92 13.90
CA GLN A 28 17.94 -28.52 14.13
C GLN A 28 16.87 -27.62 13.49
N ALA A 29 16.54 -26.51 14.17
CA ALA A 29 15.56 -25.55 13.68
C ALA A 29 15.89 -25.02 12.26
N ALA A 30 17.18 -24.94 11.92
CA ALA A 30 17.63 -24.55 10.59
C ALA A 30 17.31 -25.60 9.50
N ASP A 31 17.36 -26.89 9.85
CA ASP A 31 17.08 -27.99 8.92
C ASP A 31 15.59 -28.18 8.71
N CYS A 32 14.75 -27.90 9.72
CA CYS A 32 13.30 -27.85 9.60
C CYS A 32 12.81 -26.82 8.55
N LEU A 33 13.58 -25.76 8.30
CA LEU A 33 13.23 -24.73 7.32
C LEU A 33 13.64 -25.09 5.89
N ARG A 34 14.43 -26.15 5.68
CA ARG A 34 14.85 -26.62 4.35
C ARG A 34 13.88 -27.68 3.81
N GLU A 35 13.81 -27.79 2.49
CA GLU A 35 13.14 -28.93 1.85
C GLU A 35 13.92 -30.21 2.13
N PRO A 36 13.26 -31.36 2.40
CA PRO A 36 11.82 -31.65 2.28
C PRO A 36 10.99 -31.42 3.57
N LEU A 37 11.63 -31.12 4.70
CA LEU A 37 10.96 -31.03 6.00
C LEU A 37 10.08 -29.78 6.12
N SER A 38 10.35 -28.73 5.34
CA SER A 38 9.52 -27.53 5.42
C SER A 38 8.08 -27.71 4.95
N ALA A 39 7.79 -28.74 4.15
CA ALA A 39 6.43 -29.07 3.72
C ALA A 39 5.62 -29.79 4.82
N THR A 40 6.28 -30.48 5.76
CA THR A 40 5.61 -31.20 6.85
C THR A 40 5.31 -30.30 8.06
N LEU A 41 5.87 -29.10 8.09
CA LEU A 41 5.60 -28.12 9.15
C LEU A 41 4.15 -27.64 9.15
N PRO A 42 3.60 -27.26 10.32
CA PRO A 42 2.27 -26.66 10.42
C PRO A 42 2.11 -25.42 9.55
N THR A 43 0.91 -25.18 9.04
CA THR A 43 0.58 -24.04 8.16
C THR A 43 0.95 -22.69 8.78
N LYS A 44 0.81 -22.55 10.12
CA LYS A 44 1.26 -21.38 10.89
C LYS A 44 2.75 -21.10 10.70
N CYS A 45 3.60 -22.13 10.83
CA CYS A 45 5.04 -21.98 10.68
C CYS A 45 5.45 -21.75 9.22
N GLN A 46 4.74 -22.34 8.25
CA GLN A 46 4.97 -22.07 6.83
C GLN A 46 4.65 -20.61 6.46
N GLN A 47 3.57 -20.04 7.02
CA GLN A 47 3.22 -18.63 6.85
C GLN A 47 4.29 -17.70 7.46
N LEU A 48 4.77 -18.02 8.67
CA LEU A 48 5.84 -17.27 9.31
C LEU A 48 7.16 -17.36 8.52
N LYS A 49 7.50 -18.52 7.97
CA LYS A 49 8.67 -18.72 7.09
C LYS A 49 8.60 -17.79 5.87
N LYS A 50 7.44 -17.72 5.21
CA LYS A 50 7.20 -16.82 4.08
C LYS A 50 7.29 -15.35 4.50
N GLY A 51 6.63 -14.98 5.59
CA GLY A 51 6.63 -13.61 6.12
C GLY A 51 8.04 -13.14 6.49
N TYR A 52 8.83 -13.98 7.16
CA TYR A 52 10.22 -13.68 7.50
C TYR A 52 11.11 -13.54 6.26
N GLY A 53 10.91 -14.39 5.24
CA GLY A 53 11.60 -14.30 3.95
C GLY A 53 11.31 -12.99 3.22
N ASP A 54 10.04 -12.60 3.13
CA ASP A 54 9.60 -11.34 2.53
C ASP A 54 10.15 -10.12 3.30
N CYS A 55 10.14 -10.21 4.63
CA CYS A 55 10.64 -9.15 5.48
C CYS A 55 12.16 -8.94 5.30
N LYS A 56 12.94 -10.03 5.23
CA LYS A 56 14.39 -9.97 4.97
C LYS A 56 14.70 -9.47 3.57
N ARG A 57 13.93 -9.89 2.56
CA ARG A 57 14.02 -9.36 1.19
C ARG A 57 13.74 -7.85 1.14
N GLY A 58 12.74 -7.38 1.89
CA GLY A 58 12.38 -5.96 1.99
C GLY A 58 13.47 -5.08 2.61
N MET A 59 14.32 -5.63 3.50
CA MET A 59 15.50 -4.90 4.00
C MET A 59 16.60 -4.77 2.97
N VAL A 60 16.80 -5.77 2.11
CA VAL A 60 17.85 -5.73 1.08
C VAL A 60 17.42 -4.86 -0.10
N ASP A 61 16.13 -4.88 -0.47
CA ASP A 61 15.57 -4.14 -1.60
C ASP A 61 15.50 -2.62 -1.36
N MET A 62 16.28 -1.84 -2.14
CA MET A 62 16.33 -0.38 -2.06
C MET A 62 14.97 0.28 -2.28
N ARG A 63 14.09 -0.30 -3.11
CA ARG A 63 12.76 0.26 -3.40
C ARG A 63 11.83 0.23 -2.18
N LYS A 64 12.03 -0.74 -1.28
CA LYS A 64 11.23 -0.96 -0.08
C LYS A 64 11.80 -0.27 1.17
N ARG A 65 13.05 0.17 1.14
CA ARG A 65 13.68 0.94 2.24
C ARG A 65 13.00 2.30 2.48
N PHE A 66 12.52 2.95 1.42
CA PHE A 66 11.90 4.28 1.52
C PHE A 66 10.43 4.27 1.95
N ARG A 67 9.69 3.20 1.63
CA ARG A 67 8.26 3.09 1.97
C ARG A 67 8.00 2.34 3.29
N GLY A 68 9.07 1.89 3.95
CA GLY A 68 8.99 1.04 5.13
C GLY A 68 8.59 -0.40 4.78
N ASN A 69 9.07 -1.34 5.59
CA ASN A 69 8.60 -2.71 5.51
C ASN A 69 7.22 -2.77 6.16
N MET A 70 6.20 -3.29 5.48
CA MET A 70 4.86 -3.41 6.04
C MET A 70 4.91 -4.31 7.30
N PRO A 71 4.41 -3.85 8.46
CA PRO A 71 4.41 -4.64 9.68
C PRO A 71 3.54 -5.89 9.49
N ALA A 72 4.01 -7.02 10.03
CA ALA A 72 3.31 -8.31 9.93
C ALA A 72 1.91 -8.29 10.56
N ALA A 73 1.66 -7.39 11.53
CA ALA A 73 0.35 -7.17 12.14
C ALA A 73 -0.76 -6.83 11.13
N TYR A 74 -0.42 -6.18 10.00
CA TYR A 74 -1.39 -5.89 8.94
C TYR A 74 -1.96 -7.16 8.29
N LYS A 75 -1.24 -8.29 8.34
CA LYS A 75 -1.71 -9.56 7.77
C LYS A 75 -2.62 -10.36 8.71
N SER A 76 -2.51 -10.19 10.03
CA SER A 76 -3.35 -10.91 10.99
C SER A 76 -4.78 -10.38 11.10
N GLU A 77 -5.04 -9.15 10.66
CA GLU A 77 -6.40 -8.58 10.63
C GLU A 77 -7.14 -8.86 9.30
N SER A 78 -6.45 -9.42 8.30
CA SER A 78 -7.03 -9.74 6.99
C SER A 78 -7.61 -11.16 6.90
N SER A 79 -7.68 -11.92 7.99
CA SER A 79 -8.33 -13.25 7.99
C SER A 79 -9.86 -13.19 8.10
N ASN A 80 -10.45 -12.02 8.37
CA ASN A 80 -11.90 -11.78 8.39
C ASN A 80 -12.31 -10.53 7.58
N GLY A 81 -11.65 -10.27 6.45
CA GLY A 81 -12.01 -9.17 5.54
C GLY A 81 -11.84 -9.59 4.08
N PRO A 82 -12.73 -9.19 3.16
CA PRO A 82 -12.71 -9.70 1.80
C PRO A 82 -11.41 -9.30 1.12
N ARG A 83 -10.80 -10.33 0.51
CA ARG A 83 -9.61 -10.29 -0.33
C ARG A 83 -9.73 -9.14 -1.32
N ALA A 84 -8.84 -8.15 -1.24
CA ALA A 84 -8.66 -7.17 -2.29
C ALA A 84 -8.20 -7.92 -3.55
N THR A 85 -9.15 -8.24 -4.41
CA THR A 85 -8.90 -8.78 -5.74
C THR A 85 -8.54 -7.63 -6.65
N ASP A 86 -7.43 -7.81 -7.37
CA ASP A 86 -7.06 -6.98 -8.50
C ASP A 86 -8.22 -6.94 -9.52
N GLY A 87 -8.69 -5.73 -9.83
CA GLY A 87 -9.50 -5.47 -11.02
C GLY A 87 -11.03 -5.54 -10.87
N GLY A 88 -11.67 -4.40 -11.09
CA GLY A 88 -12.95 -4.31 -11.79
C GLY A 88 -14.23 -4.31 -10.95
N GLY A 89 -14.80 -3.10 -10.79
CA GLY A 89 -16.24 -2.81 -10.89
C GLY A 89 -17.22 -3.66 -10.09
N GLY A 90 -17.69 -3.11 -8.98
CA GLY A 90 -18.87 -3.60 -8.26
C GLY A 90 -18.97 -2.88 -6.92
N GLY A 91 -19.96 -2.01 -6.78
CA GLY A 91 -20.05 -1.08 -5.67
C GLY A 91 -20.16 -1.76 -4.32
N ASP A 92 -19.14 -1.57 -3.48
CA ASP A 92 -19.24 -1.72 -2.04
C ASP A 92 -18.28 -0.73 -1.38
N LYS A 93 -18.81 0.01 -0.43
CA LYS A 93 -18.19 1.18 0.21
C LYS A 93 -16.89 0.74 0.86
N GLY A 94 -15.78 1.12 0.21
CA GLY A 94 -14.43 0.79 0.62
C GLY A 94 -14.18 1.14 2.08
N TYR A 95 -13.93 0.11 2.89
CA TYR A 95 -13.53 0.24 4.28
C TYR A 95 -12.18 0.96 4.34
N GLN A 96 -12.16 2.21 4.78
CA GLN A 96 -10.94 2.93 5.10
C GLN A 96 -10.60 2.69 6.57
N LEU A 97 -9.43 2.12 6.82
CA LEU A 97 -8.92 1.81 8.17
C LEU A 97 -8.61 3.06 9.02
N TYR A 98 -8.76 4.25 8.45
CA TYR A 98 -8.63 5.52 9.15
C TYR A 98 -9.85 6.36 8.78
N ALA A 99 -10.35 7.17 9.72
CA ALA A 99 -11.62 7.92 9.67
C ALA A 99 -11.73 9.01 8.58
N GLY A 100 -11.20 8.75 7.38
CA GLY A 100 -11.39 9.55 6.18
C GLY A 100 -12.62 9.07 5.43
N SER A 101 -13.54 9.99 5.14
CA SER A 101 -14.46 9.77 4.03
C SER A 101 -13.65 9.60 2.75
N SER A 102 -14.15 8.80 1.81
CA SER A 102 -13.50 8.65 0.50
C SER A 102 -13.26 10.03 -0.11
N ALA A 103 -12.12 10.21 -0.82
CA ALA A 103 -11.79 11.48 -1.47
C ALA A 103 -12.90 11.99 -2.41
N PHE A 104 -13.79 11.08 -2.82
CA PHE A 104 -14.94 11.33 -3.70
C PHE A 104 -16.28 11.44 -2.95
N GLY A 105 -16.33 11.17 -1.64
CA GLY A 105 -17.56 11.01 -0.88
C GLY A 105 -18.25 12.31 -0.43
N GLY A 106 -17.67 13.47 -0.71
CA GLY A 106 -18.29 14.75 -0.32
C GLY A 106 -17.71 16.02 -0.95
N VAL A 107 -16.57 15.95 -1.63
CA VAL A 107 -15.90 17.14 -2.20
C VAL A 107 -16.15 17.25 -3.71
N VAL A 108 -16.52 16.16 -4.38
CA VAL A 108 -16.62 16.12 -5.85
C VAL A 108 -18.07 16.38 -6.26
N LYS A 109 -18.29 17.44 -7.04
CA LYS A 109 -19.56 17.69 -7.73
C LYS A 109 -19.81 16.57 -8.74
N GLU A 110 -21.04 16.07 -8.81
CA GLU A 110 -21.44 15.16 -9.88
C GLU A 110 -21.38 15.91 -11.21
N THR A 111 -20.53 15.46 -12.14
CA THR A 111 -20.38 16.10 -13.46
C THR A 111 -21.15 15.31 -14.52
N SER A 112 -21.85 16.02 -15.41
CA SER A 112 -22.70 15.42 -16.45
C SER A 112 -21.93 15.03 -17.72
N GLY A 113 -20.60 15.21 -17.73
CA GLY A 113 -19.73 14.94 -18.88
C GLY A 113 -19.86 15.92 -20.06
N ASN A 114 -20.81 16.86 -20.00
CA ASN A 114 -21.07 17.88 -21.04
C ASN A 114 -20.75 19.31 -20.55
N GLU A 115 -19.87 19.44 -19.56
CA GLU A 115 -19.50 20.74 -19.01
C GLU A 115 -18.51 21.45 -19.92
N PRO A 116 -18.62 22.79 -20.08
CA PRO A 116 -17.63 23.55 -20.82
C PRO A 116 -16.27 23.43 -20.12
N VAL A 117 -15.21 23.27 -20.91
CA VAL A 117 -13.83 23.21 -20.42
C VAL A 117 -13.55 24.49 -19.62
N ALA A 118 -13.06 24.33 -18.38
CA ALA A 118 -12.71 25.47 -17.55
C ALA A 118 -11.64 26.33 -18.26
N PRO A 119 -11.81 27.66 -18.33
CA PRO A 119 -10.86 28.54 -19.01
C PRO A 119 -9.50 28.49 -18.32
N ASP A 120 -8.42 28.39 -19.12
CA ASP A 120 -7.05 28.45 -18.57
C ASP A 120 -6.76 29.86 -18.04
N TRP A 121 -6.07 29.94 -16.91
CA TRP A 121 -5.70 31.21 -16.29
C TRP A 121 -4.82 32.06 -17.21
N ARG A 122 -3.98 31.40 -18.05
CA ARG A 122 -3.13 32.06 -19.05
C ARG A 122 -3.93 32.77 -20.13
N ASP A 123 -5.04 32.17 -20.57
CA ASP A 123 -5.87 32.75 -21.63
C ASP A 123 -6.59 33.99 -21.11
N LEU A 124 -7.12 33.92 -19.88
CA LEU A 124 -7.72 35.07 -19.20
C LEU A 124 -6.71 36.20 -18.99
N GLU A 125 -5.49 35.90 -18.55
CA GLU A 125 -4.43 36.90 -18.40
C GLU A 125 -4.02 37.53 -19.74
N ASN A 126 -3.88 36.71 -20.79
CA ASN A 126 -3.53 37.20 -22.14
C ASN A 126 -4.63 38.09 -22.72
N GLU A 127 -5.90 37.74 -22.54
CA GLU A 127 -7.04 38.57 -22.95
C GLU A 127 -7.08 39.90 -22.21
N ARG A 128 -6.86 39.88 -20.89
CA ARG A 128 -6.74 41.09 -20.08
C ARG A 128 -5.59 41.97 -20.56
N TYR A 129 -4.42 41.38 -20.81
CA TYR A 129 -3.25 42.10 -21.31
C TYR A 129 -3.51 42.74 -22.68
N ARG A 130 -4.17 42.02 -23.59
CA ARG A 130 -4.57 42.56 -24.91
C ARG A 130 -5.58 43.70 -24.78
N ALA A 131 -6.53 43.60 -23.84
CA ALA A 131 -7.49 44.67 -23.57
C ALA A 131 -6.80 45.92 -23.01
N GLU A 132 -5.84 45.76 -22.11
CA GLU A 132 -5.02 46.86 -21.58
C GLU A 132 -4.18 47.53 -22.68
N GLN A 133 -3.52 46.74 -23.54
CA GLN A 133 -2.79 47.28 -24.68
C GLN A 133 -3.69 48.03 -25.67
N ALA A 134 -4.88 47.51 -25.96
CA ALA A 134 -5.83 48.17 -26.84
C ALA A 134 -6.36 49.48 -26.24
N ALA A 135 -6.60 49.52 -24.92
CA ALA A 135 -7.00 50.74 -24.21
C ALA A 135 -5.89 51.80 -24.23
N LEU A 136 -4.64 51.41 -24.00
CA LEU A 136 -3.47 52.30 -24.11
C LEU A 136 -3.29 52.82 -25.54
N ALA A 137 -3.41 51.96 -26.54
CA ALA A 137 -3.31 52.34 -27.95
C ALA A 137 -4.44 53.30 -28.37
N ALA A 138 -5.67 53.09 -27.88
CA ALA A 138 -6.80 53.99 -28.12
C ALA A 138 -6.64 55.34 -27.42
N ALA A 139 -6.07 55.36 -26.21
CA ALA A 139 -5.74 56.59 -25.49
C ALA A 139 -4.66 57.40 -26.22
N ASN A 140 -3.65 56.73 -26.79
CA ASN A 140 -2.58 57.37 -27.57
C ASN A 140 -3.03 57.83 -28.98
N ARG A 141 -4.23 57.44 -29.42
CA ARG A 141 -4.78 57.80 -30.74
C ARG A 141 -5.67 59.05 -30.70
N LYS A 142 -5.95 59.59 -29.50
CA LYS A 142 -6.61 60.88 -29.28
C LYS A 142 -5.57 61.96 -29.00
#